data_AF-A0A7S0LL98-F1
#
_entry.id   AF-A0A7S0LL98-F1
#
_cell.length_a   1.000
_cell.length_b   1.000
_cell.length_c   1.000
_cell.angle_alpha   90.00
_cell.angle_beta   90.00
_cell.angle_gamma   90.00
#
_symmetry.space_group_name_H-M   'P 1'
#
loop_
_entity.id
_entity.type
_entity.pdbx_description
1 polymer ?
#
loop_
_entity_poly.entity_id
_entity_poly.type
_entity_poly.pdbx_seq_one_letter_code
_entity_poly.pdbx_strand_id
1 'polypeptide(L)'
;ATLGFHAGLFDYEGVKAFAQYVSQAKTHLSTPQMFFRAIIANWLVCIATWLQLGAKDPIGKMLYIWFPIFSFVAMGVEHSVANMFLIPAGILAGSGVAISELARNLFVVSLGNAVGGAVMVAGFAHFLYGKYVQKDAAK
;
A
#
# COMPACT_ATOMS: atom_id res chain seq x y z
N ALA A 1 -8.77 -6.00 11.98
CA ALA A 1 -10.18 -6.29 11.66
C ALA A 1 -10.88 -6.98 12.83
N THR A 2 -10.36 -8.11 13.34
CA THR A 2 -10.96 -8.88 14.45
C THR A 2 -11.23 -8.07 15.71
N LEU A 3 -10.30 -7.21 16.14
CA LEU A 3 -10.54 -6.33 17.29
C LEU A 3 -11.71 -5.37 17.05
N GLY A 4 -11.81 -4.79 15.86
CA GLY A 4 -12.91 -3.91 15.48
C GLY A 4 -14.25 -4.63 15.49
N PHE A 5 -14.28 -5.90 15.06
CA PHE A 5 -15.47 -6.74 15.16
C PHE A 5 -15.91 -6.94 16.61
N HIS A 6 -15.00 -7.33 17.51
CA HIS A 6 -15.33 -7.54 18.93
C HIS A 6 -15.63 -6.22 19.66
N ALA A 7 -15.17 -5.09 19.13
CA ALA A 7 -15.49 -3.76 19.64
C ALA A 7 -16.85 -3.22 19.16
N GLY A 8 -17.63 -4.01 18.38
CA GLY A 8 -18.93 -3.58 17.84
C GLY A 8 -18.83 -2.53 16.73
N LEU A 9 -17.65 -2.36 16.11
CA LEU A 9 -17.43 -1.32 15.09
C LEU A 9 -18.32 -1.52 13.86
N PHE A 10 -18.68 -2.77 13.55
CA PHE A 10 -19.55 -3.13 12.43
C PHE A 10 -21.03 -3.23 12.80
N ASP A 11 -21.42 -2.93 14.04
CA ASP A 11 -22.83 -2.82 14.44
C ASP A 11 -23.45 -1.50 13.94
N TYR A 12 -22.60 -0.49 13.70
CA TYR A 12 -22.98 0.76 13.06
C TYR A 12 -23.12 0.56 11.55
N GLU A 13 -24.34 0.66 11.03
CA GLU A 13 -24.67 0.41 9.62
C GLU A 13 -23.80 1.20 8.64
N GLY A 14 -23.47 2.46 8.92
CA GLY A 14 -22.60 3.27 8.05
C GLY A 14 -21.18 2.69 7.93
N VAL A 15 -20.61 2.21 9.04
CA VAL A 15 -19.25 1.64 9.06
C VAL A 15 -19.25 0.25 8.42
N LYS A 16 -20.29 -0.54 8.69
CA LYS A 16 -20.51 -1.85 8.07
C LYS A 16 -20.61 -1.75 6.55
N ALA A 17 -21.48 -0.88 6.04
CA ALA A 17 -21.67 -0.67 4.60
C ALA A 17 -20.37 -0.20 3.93
N PHE A 18 -19.62 0.70 4.57
CA PHE A 18 -18.32 1.14 4.06
C PHE A 18 -17.30 -0.01 4.00
N ALA A 19 -17.18 -0.82 5.06
CA ALA A 19 -16.27 -1.96 5.08
C ALA A 19 -16.61 -2.99 4.00
N GLN A 20 -17.90 -3.28 3.80
CA GLN A 20 -18.37 -4.16 2.74
C GLN A 20 -18.02 -3.63 1.35
N TYR A 21 -18.32 -2.36 1.09
CA TYR A 21 -18.02 -1.69 -0.17
C TYR A 21 -16.52 -1.73 -0.50
N VAL A 22 -15.67 -1.32 0.45
CA VAL A 22 -14.21 -1.29 0.24
C VAL A 22 -13.67 -2.69 -0.03
N SER A 23 -14.13 -3.71 0.70
CA SER A 23 -13.72 -5.09 0.47
C SER A 23 -14.06 -5.56 -0.94
N GLN A 24 -15.31 -5.37 -1.38
CA GLN A 24 -15.76 -5.77 -2.73
C GLN A 24 -15.04 -4.98 -3.83
N ALA A 25 -14.91 -3.66 -3.65
CA ALA A 25 -14.24 -2.79 -4.62
C ALA A 25 -12.78 -3.20 -4.84
N LYS A 26 -12.09 -3.67 -3.79
CA LYS A 26 -10.69 -4.13 -3.88
C LYS A 26 -10.56 -5.50 -4.50
N THR A 27 -11.43 -6.44 -4.13
CA THR A 27 -11.33 -7.81 -4.64
C THR A 27 -11.82 -7.95 -6.06
N HIS A 28 -12.78 -7.15 -6.52
CA HIS A 28 -13.34 -7.24 -7.88
C HIS A 28 -12.50 -6.53 -8.97
N LEU A 29 -11.39 -5.89 -8.61
CA LEU A 29 -10.46 -5.35 -9.60
C LEU A 29 -9.91 -6.45 -10.51
N SER A 30 -9.65 -6.12 -11.77
CA SER A 30 -8.95 -7.04 -12.67
C SER A 30 -7.48 -7.18 -12.25
N THR A 31 -6.85 -8.32 -12.57
CA THR A 31 -5.44 -8.58 -12.23
C THR A 31 -4.49 -7.45 -12.68
N PRO A 32 -4.59 -6.93 -13.92
CA PRO A 32 -3.76 -5.80 -14.34
C PRO A 32 -4.00 -4.53 -13.50
N GLN A 33 -5.27 -4.23 -13.17
CA GLN A 33 -5.60 -3.06 -12.35
C GLN A 33 -4.99 -3.18 -10.95
N MET A 34 -5.11 -4.35 -10.31
CA MET A 34 -4.50 -4.59 -8.99
C MET A 34 -2.98 -4.40 -9.05
N PHE A 35 -2.33 -4.98 -10.06
CA PHE A 35 -0.88 -4.95 -10.20
C PHE A 35 -0.33 -3.53 -10.43
N PHE A 36 -0.88 -2.78 -11.39
CA PHE A 36 -0.38 -1.43 -11.69
C PHE A 36 -0.71 -0.42 -10.59
N ARG A 37 -1.89 -0.51 -9.95
CA ARG A 37 -2.19 0.31 -8.77
C ARG A 37 -1.19 0.02 -7.64
N ALA A 38 -0.82 -1.24 -7.46
CA ALA A 38 0.12 -1.64 -6.42
C ALA A 38 1.55 -1.13 -6.64
N ILE A 39 1.99 -1.00 -7.89
CA ILE A 39 3.29 -0.39 -8.21
C ILE A 39 3.33 1.07 -7.72
N ILE A 40 2.29 1.85 -8.05
CA ILE A 40 2.22 3.27 -7.66
C ILE A 40 2.17 3.42 -6.14
N ALA A 41 1.39 2.58 -5.46
CA ALA A 41 1.28 2.60 -4.01
C ALA A 41 2.64 2.45 -3.34
N ASN A 42 3.41 1.41 -3.71
CA ASN A 42 4.67 1.16 -3.03
C ASN A 42 5.81 2.08 -3.49
N TRP A 43 5.73 2.65 -4.70
CA TRP A 43 6.60 3.75 -5.08
C TRP A 43 6.46 4.91 -4.09
N LEU A 44 5.23 5.34 -3.79
CA LEU A 44 4.97 6.45 -2.86
C LEU A 44 5.39 6.11 -1.43
N VAL A 45 5.16 4.88 -0.97
CA VAL A 45 5.63 4.41 0.34
C VAL A 45 7.16 4.46 0.41
N CYS A 46 7.87 3.98 -0.62
CA CYS A 46 9.33 4.03 -0.63
C CYS A 46 9.86 5.48 -0.67
N ILE A 47 9.25 6.39 -1.44
CA ILE A 47 9.58 7.82 -1.38
C ILE A 47 9.37 8.39 0.02
N ALA A 48 8.25 8.09 0.67
CA ALA A 48 7.97 8.55 2.03
C ALA A 48 9.07 8.11 3.01
N THR A 49 9.46 6.84 2.94
CA THR A 49 10.52 6.28 3.80
C THR A 49 11.88 6.91 3.51
N TRP A 50 12.20 7.21 2.25
CA TRP A 50 13.46 7.85 1.89
C TRP A 50 13.53 9.30 2.37
N LEU A 51 12.47 10.07 2.12
CA LEU A 51 12.38 11.48 2.52
C LEU A 51 12.46 11.65 4.05
N GLN A 52 11.75 10.82 4.82
CA GLN A 52 11.81 10.90 6.28
C GLN A 52 13.20 10.50 6.83
N LEU A 53 13.91 9.56 6.19
CA LEU A 53 15.29 9.24 6.57
C LEU A 53 16.23 10.43 6.36
N GLY A 54 15.97 11.26 5.35
CA GLY A 54 16.74 12.48 5.08
C GLY A 54 16.40 13.67 5.99
N ALA A 55 15.26 13.65 6.67
CA ALA A 55 14.84 14.73 7.57
C ALA A 55 15.56 14.68 8.93
N LYS A 56 15.92 15.86 9.45
CA LYS A 56 16.60 16.00 10.75
C LYS A 56 15.63 16.29 11.89
N ASP A 57 14.52 16.96 11.60
CA ASP A 57 13.53 17.37 12.60
C ASP A 57 12.29 16.45 12.58
N PRO A 58 11.59 16.29 13.71
CA PRO A 58 10.41 15.41 13.80
C PRO A 58 9.24 15.85 12.91
N ILE A 59 9.05 17.16 12.71
CA ILE A 59 7.93 17.68 11.91
C ILE A 59 8.14 17.34 10.43
N GLY A 60 9.35 17.56 9.91
CA GLY A 60 9.75 17.17 8.57
C GLY A 60 9.56 15.67 8.34
N LYS A 61 9.98 14.82 9.28
CA LYS A 61 9.75 13.37 9.21
C LYS A 61 8.27 13.02 9.11
N MET A 62 7.43 13.65 9.93
CA MET A 62 5.99 13.44 9.91
C MET A 62 5.39 13.85 8.57
N LEU A 63 5.70 15.05 8.07
CA LEU A 63 5.13 15.56 6.82
C LEU A 63 5.56 14.73 5.60
N TYR A 64 6.82 14.29 5.56
CA TYR A 64 7.33 13.43 4.49
C TYR A 64 6.70 12.03 4.48
N ILE A 65 6.19 11.56 5.61
CA ILE A 65 5.38 10.35 5.68
C ILE A 65 3.92 10.66 5.30
N TRP A 66 3.37 11.73 5.86
CA TRP A 66 1.95 12.04 5.76
C TRP A 66 1.49 12.31 4.32
N PHE A 67 2.18 13.20 3.59
CA PHE A 67 1.73 13.59 2.24
C PHE A 67 1.71 12.40 1.26
N PRO A 68 2.78 11.60 1.10
CA PRO A 68 2.74 10.49 0.16
C PRO A 68 1.74 9.39 0.54
N ILE A 69 1.56 9.12 1.84
CA ILE A 69 0.57 8.15 2.31
C ILE A 69 -0.85 8.65 2.01
N PHE A 70 -1.14 9.92 2.35
CA PHE A 70 -2.41 10.55 2.03
C PHE A 70 -2.69 10.49 0.53
N SER A 71 -1.72 10.83 -0.31
CA SER A 71 -1.88 10.81 -1.77
C SER A 71 -2.28 9.44 -2.29
N PHE A 72 -1.58 8.36 -1.89
CA PHE A 72 -1.91 7.04 -2.42
C PHE A 72 -3.29 6.54 -1.91
N VAL A 73 -3.65 6.87 -0.66
CA VAL A 73 -4.98 6.55 -0.12
C VAL A 73 -6.06 7.32 -0.88
N ALA A 74 -5.87 8.62 -1.11
CA ALA A 74 -6.81 9.47 -1.84
C ALA A 74 -6.97 9.04 -3.31
N MET A 75 -5.92 8.54 -3.94
CA MET A 75 -5.96 8.00 -5.30
C MET A 75 -6.65 6.63 -5.39
N GLY A 76 -6.89 5.94 -4.27
CA GLY A 76 -7.49 4.61 -4.25
C GLY A 76 -6.59 3.52 -4.86
N VAL A 77 -5.27 3.64 -4.71
CA VAL A 77 -4.33 2.60 -5.14
C VAL A 77 -4.21 1.46 -4.12
N GLU A 78 -3.56 0.36 -4.52
CA GLU A 78 -3.59 -0.90 -3.77
C GLU A 78 -2.31 -1.12 -2.94
N HIS A 79 -2.44 -1.21 -1.63
CA HIS A 79 -1.33 -1.52 -0.72
C HIS A 79 -1.62 -2.82 0.02
N SER A 80 -0.73 -3.81 -0.13
CA SER A 80 -0.92 -5.17 0.40
C SER A 80 -1.20 -5.17 1.90
N VAL A 81 -0.41 -4.44 2.69
CA VAL A 81 -0.58 -4.35 4.15
C VAL A 81 -1.89 -3.66 4.55
N ALA A 82 -2.33 -2.65 3.78
CA ALA A 82 -3.63 -2.04 4.04
C ALA A 82 -4.77 -3.02 3.72
N ASN A 83 -4.63 -3.80 2.66
CA ASN A 83 -5.62 -4.78 2.23
C ASN A 83 -5.72 -5.97 3.21
N MET A 84 -4.64 -6.30 3.95
CA MET A 84 -4.69 -7.26 5.07
C MET A 84 -5.64 -6.84 6.19
N PHE A 85 -5.98 -5.55 6.28
CA PHE A 85 -7.00 -5.05 7.21
C PHE A 85 -8.35 -4.82 6.53
N LEU A 86 -8.37 -4.10 5.42
CA LEU A 86 -9.59 -3.59 4.79
C LEU A 86 -10.49 -4.70 4.24
N ILE A 87 -9.91 -5.72 3.60
CA ILE A 87 -10.69 -6.82 3.03
C ILE A 87 -11.23 -7.73 4.14
N PRO A 88 -10.43 -8.18 5.13
CA PRO A 88 -10.97 -8.93 6.27
C PRO A 88 -12.00 -8.17 7.09
N ALA A 89 -11.89 -6.84 7.20
CA ALA A 89 -12.92 -6.01 7.84
C ALA A 89 -14.27 -6.13 7.12
N GLY A 90 -14.28 -6.05 5.78
CA GLY A 90 -15.50 -6.26 5.00
C GLY A 90 -16.03 -7.69 5.08
N ILE A 91 -15.16 -8.70 5.07
CA ILE A 91 -15.57 -10.10 5.24
C ILE A 91 -16.28 -10.30 6.58
N LEU A 92 -15.71 -9.79 7.68
CA LEU A 92 -16.34 -9.84 9.01
C LEU A 92 -17.63 -9.02 9.08
N ALA A 93 -17.72 -7.94 8.30
CA ALA A 93 -18.95 -7.15 8.14
C ALA A 93 -19.99 -7.82 7.23
N GLY A 94 -19.71 -8.99 6.64
CA GLY A 94 -20.65 -9.73 5.79
C GLY A 94 -20.64 -9.33 4.31
N SER A 95 -19.49 -8.93 3.76
CA SER A 95 -19.37 -8.50 2.35
C SER A 95 -19.62 -9.61 1.32
N GLY A 96 -19.59 -10.87 1.73
CA GLY A 96 -19.70 -12.05 0.85
C GLY A 96 -18.43 -12.35 0.04
N VAL A 97 -17.36 -11.58 0.22
CA VAL A 97 -16.07 -11.81 -0.44
C VAL A 97 -15.47 -13.13 0.03
N ALA A 98 -15.07 -13.98 -0.92
CA ALA A 98 -14.47 -15.27 -0.60
C ALA A 98 -13.00 -15.11 -0.15
N ILE A 99 -12.52 -16.03 0.69
CA ILE A 99 -11.11 -16.08 1.11
C ILE A 99 -10.16 -16.26 -0.08
N SER A 100 -10.60 -16.95 -1.13
CA SER A 100 -9.84 -17.08 -2.38
C SER A 100 -9.65 -15.74 -3.10
N GLU A 101 -10.61 -14.83 -3.03
CA GLU A 101 -10.51 -13.50 -3.61
C GLU A 101 -9.56 -12.60 -2.82
N LEU A 102 -9.60 -12.70 -1.49
CA LEU A 102 -8.59 -12.09 -0.61
C LEU A 102 -7.19 -12.59 -0.97
N ALA A 103 -7.00 -13.90 -1.09
CA ALA A 103 -5.71 -14.49 -1.43
C ALA A 103 -5.20 -14.02 -2.81
N ARG A 104 -6.08 -13.97 -3.81
CA ARG A 104 -5.77 -13.42 -5.14
C ARG A 104 -5.33 -11.96 -5.06
N ASN A 105 -6.11 -11.12 -4.35
CA ASN A 105 -5.78 -9.70 -4.20
C ASN A 105 -4.43 -9.53 -3.49
N LEU A 106 -4.22 -10.19 -2.34
CA LEU A 106 -2.96 -10.08 -1.61
C LEU A 106 -1.76 -10.54 -2.43
N PHE A 107 -1.89 -11.64 -3.17
CA PHE A 107 -0.80 -12.14 -4.03
C PHE A 107 -0.43 -11.12 -5.11
N VAL A 108 -1.40 -10.69 -5.92
CA VAL A 108 -1.16 -9.76 -7.05
C VAL A 108 -0.67 -8.39 -6.56
N VAL A 109 -1.29 -7.85 -5.52
CA VAL A 109 -0.92 -6.55 -4.93
C VAL A 109 0.46 -6.62 -4.30
N SER A 110 0.84 -7.73 -3.65
CA SER A 110 2.20 -7.89 -3.10
C SER A 110 3.26 -7.91 -4.18
N LEU A 111 3.00 -8.58 -5.32
CA LEU A 111 3.91 -8.57 -6.46
C LEU A 111 4.06 -7.16 -7.05
N GLY A 112 2.95 -6.43 -7.23
CA GLY A 112 3.01 -5.05 -7.71
C GLY A 112 3.72 -4.12 -6.73
N ASN A 113 3.49 -4.28 -5.42
CA ASN A 113 4.22 -3.52 -4.40
C ASN A 113 5.72 -3.83 -4.43
N ALA A 114 6.13 -5.10 -4.55
CA ALA A 114 7.54 -5.48 -4.65
C ALA A 114 8.21 -4.81 -5.86
N VAL A 115 7.54 -4.81 -7.02
CA VAL A 115 8.02 -4.12 -8.23
C VAL A 115 8.12 -2.61 -8.00
N GLY A 116 7.07 -1.97 -7.47
CA GLY A 116 7.08 -0.53 -7.21
C GLY A 116 8.19 -0.07 -6.26
N GLY A 117 8.44 -0.86 -5.21
CA GLY A 117 9.53 -0.60 -4.27
C GLY A 117 10.91 -0.79 -4.91
N ALA A 118 11.11 -1.88 -5.64
CA ALA A 118 12.36 -2.13 -6.35
C ALA A 118 12.65 -1.04 -7.39
N VAL A 119 11.65 -0.62 -8.17
CA VAL A 119 11.78 0.43 -9.19
C VAL A 119 12.18 1.76 -8.54
N MET A 120 11.52 2.15 -7.45
CA MET A 120 11.84 3.40 -6.76
C MET A 120 13.28 3.36 -6.20
N VAL A 121 13.62 2.31 -5.45
CA VAL A 121 14.93 2.21 -4.77
C VAL A 121 16.07 2.05 -5.79
N ALA A 122 15.95 1.14 -6.75
CA ALA A 122 16.98 0.91 -7.75
C ALA A 122 17.14 2.12 -8.68
N GLY A 123 16.03 2.74 -9.09
CA GLY A 123 16.05 3.94 -9.93
C GLY A 123 16.74 5.12 -9.26
N PHE A 124 16.39 5.42 -8.00
CA PHE A 124 17.04 6.50 -7.24
C PHE A 124 18.50 6.19 -6.92
N ALA A 125 18.82 4.97 -6.49
CA ALA A 125 20.19 4.56 -6.19
C ALA A 125 21.10 4.66 -7.42
N HIS A 126 20.63 4.19 -8.58
CA HIS A 126 21.38 4.30 -9.83
C HIS A 126 21.57 5.76 -10.25
N PHE A 127 20.52 6.59 -10.18
CA PHE A 127 20.59 7.99 -10.57
C PHE A 127 21.58 8.79 -9.71
N LEU A 128 21.56 8.60 -8.39
CA LEU A 128 22.39 9.37 -7.46
C LEU A 128 23.83 8.85 -7.36
N TYR A 129 24.01 7.52 -7.33
CA TYR A 129 25.29 6.90 -6.98
C TYR A 129 25.92 6.10 -8.11
N GLY A 130 25.25 5.92 -9.26
CA GLY A 130 25.74 5.06 -10.35
C GLY A 130 27.13 5.43 -10.86
N LYS A 131 27.43 6.73 -10.97
CA LYS A 131 28.75 7.22 -11.40
C LYS A 131 29.85 7.03 -10.33
N TYR A 132 29.48 7.13 -9.05
CA TYR A 132 30.42 6.92 -7.94
C TYR A 132 30.82 5.45 -7.84
N VAL A 133 29.84 4.54 -7.93
CA VAL A 133 30.07 3.09 -7.90
C VAL A 133 30.94 2.63 -9.08
N GLN A 134 30.68 3.13 -10.30
CA GLN A 134 31.51 2.79 -11.46
C GLN A 134 32.95 3.27 -11.33
N LYS A 135 33.16 4.47 -10.74
CA LYS A 135 34.50 5.02 -10.57
C LYS A 135 35.32 4.26 -9.52
N ASP A 136 34.69 3.77 -8.45
CA ASP A 136 35.38 2.93 -7.47
C ASP A 136 35.61 1.50 -7.97
N ALA A 137 34.72 0.94 -8.79
CA ALA A 137 34.91 -0.39 -9.40
C ALA A 137 36.00 -0.41 -10.49
N ALA A 138 36.39 0.75 -11.01
CA ALA A 138 37.44 0.90 -12.02
C ALA A 138 38.84 1.18 -11.43
N LYS A 139 38.97 1.24 -10.11
CA LYS A 139 40.26 1.28 -9.38
C LYS A 139 40.67 -0.12 -8.98
#